data_AF-A0A7X3VFU5-F1
#
_entry.id   AF-A0A7X3VFU5-F1
#
_cell.length_a   1.000
_cell.length_b   1.000
_cell.length_c   1.000
_cell.angle_alpha   90.00
_cell.angle_beta   90.00
_cell.angle_gamma   90.00
#
_symmetry.space_group_name_H-M   'P 1'
#
loop_
_entity.id
_entity.type
_entity.pdbx_description
1 polymer ?
#
loop_
_entity_poly.entity_id
_entity_poly.type
_entity_poly.pdbx_seq_one_letter_code
_entity_poly.pdbx_strand_id
1 'polypeptide(L)'
;SGVDDVATAMALLDPAHVNREVKEFLRAFGQQSRDSLPAKTARSSLQAMLMMNSQVVLDRVKAEGNSRVDQLLGRLEDDRIVIEQSFRTAIGREPSAVERERVLDRGLVEKIYLATLSRRPLPAEMDIALSALHENRKPGMENLQWALLNKPEFLFNY
;
A
#
# COMPACT_ATOMS: atom_id res chain seq x y z
N SER A 1 -15.32 -35.13 0.57
CA SER A 1 -15.50 -33.80 1.18
C SER A 1 -14.62 -32.72 0.53
N GLY A 2 -14.48 -32.71 -0.81
CA GLY A 2 -13.72 -31.68 -1.54
C GLY A 2 -14.60 -30.76 -2.39
N VAL A 3 -15.92 -30.84 -2.23
CA VAL A 3 -16.89 -30.08 -3.02
C VAL A 3 -17.31 -28.80 -2.29
N ASP A 4 -17.26 -28.81 -0.95
CA ASP A 4 -17.61 -27.67 -0.10
C ASP A 4 -16.52 -26.57 -0.11
N ASP A 5 -15.25 -26.95 -0.24
CA ASP A 5 -14.14 -26.00 -0.38
C ASP A 5 -14.17 -25.29 -1.74
N VAL A 6 -14.58 -25.99 -2.81
CA VAL A 6 -14.71 -25.41 -4.15
C VAL A 6 -15.93 -24.48 -4.22
N ALA A 7 -17.03 -24.85 -3.57
CA ALA A 7 -18.20 -23.99 -3.45
C ALA A 7 -17.91 -22.70 -2.66
N THR A 8 -17.11 -22.81 -1.59
CA THR A 8 -16.67 -21.67 -0.77
C THR A 8 -15.69 -20.77 -1.54
N ALA A 9 -14.74 -21.34 -2.28
CA ALA A 9 -13.82 -20.60 -3.13
C ALA A 9 -14.50 -19.92 -4.33
N MET A 10 -15.55 -20.53 -4.90
CA MET A 10 -16.35 -19.92 -5.97
C MET A 10 -17.28 -18.81 -5.47
N ALA A 11 -17.81 -18.91 -4.24
CA ALA A 11 -18.60 -17.85 -3.63
C ALA A 11 -17.77 -16.57 -3.36
N LEU A 12 -16.47 -16.72 -3.13
CA LEU A 12 -15.54 -15.61 -2.92
C LEU A 12 -15.34 -14.72 -4.17
N LEU A 13 -15.65 -15.23 -5.37
CA LEU A 13 -15.56 -14.51 -6.65
C LEU A 13 -16.92 -13.97 -7.13
N ASP A 14 -18.00 -14.15 -6.37
CA ASP A 14 -19.32 -13.64 -6.73
C ASP A 14 -19.40 -12.12 -6.41
N PRO A 15 -19.70 -11.25 -7.39
CA PRO A 15 -19.84 -9.81 -7.15
C PRO A 15 -20.86 -9.45 -6.07
N ALA A 16 -21.83 -10.32 -5.76
CA ALA A 16 -22.74 -10.14 -4.64
C ALA A 16 -22.05 -10.27 -3.27
N HIS A 17 -21.06 -11.17 -3.14
CA HIS A 17 -20.28 -11.38 -1.93
C HIS A 17 -19.27 -10.24 -1.71
N VAL A 18 -18.61 -9.76 -2.77
CA VAL A 18 -17.69 -8.60 -2.70
C VAL A 18 -18.40 -7.34 -2.21
N ASN A 19 -19.61 -7.07 -2.73
CA ASN A 19 -20.42 -5.92 -2.28
C ASN A 19 -20.87 -6.04 -0.82
N ARG A 20 -21.10 -7.26 -0.33
CA ARG A 20 -21.44 -7.52 1.06
C ARG A 20 -20.23 -7.33 1.97
N GLU A 21 -19.07 -7.87 1.60
CA GLU A 21 -17.82 -7.71 2.37
C GLU A 21 -17.42 -6.24 2.47
N VAL A 22 -17.49 -5.49 1.37
CA VAL A 22 -17.26 -4.03 1.37
C VAL A 22 -18.22 -3.33 2.35
N LYS A 23 -19.50 -3.71 2.37
CA LYS A 23 -20.49 -3.12 3.28
C LYS A 23 -20.22 -3.47 4.75
N GLU A 24 -19.79 -4.70 5.03
CA GLU A 24 -19.42 -5.15 6.38
C GLU A 24 -18.12 -4.46 6.85
N PHE A 25 -17.13 -4.33 5.97
CA PHE A 25 -15.91 -3.56 6.18
C PHE A 25 -16.23 -2.09 6.49
N LEU A 26 -17.03 -1.42 5.67
CA LEU A 26 -17.41 -0.02 5.87
C LEU A 26 -18.24 0.19 7.16
N ARG A 27 -19.03 -0.80 7.58
CA ARG A 27 -19.71 -0.77 8.88
C ARG A 27 -18.73 -0.89 10.03
N ALA A 28 -17.74 -1.78 9.92
CA ALA A 28 -16.71 -1.95 10.95
C ALA A 28 -15.85 -0.68 11.13
N PHE A 29 -15.57 0.05 10.05
CA PHE A 29 -14.84 1.34 10.08
C PHE A 29 -15.74 2.56 10.29
N GLY A 30 -17.03 2.34 10.56
CA GLY A 30 -17.94 3.37 11.03
C GLY A 30 -18.45 4.31 9.94
N GLN A 31 -19.22 3.80 8.97
CA GLN A 31 -20.23 4.61 8.30
C GLN A 31 -21.12 5.27 9.36
N GLN A 32 -20.83 6.52 9.70
CA GLN A 32 -21.67 7.36 10.56
C GLN A 32 -22.56 8.23 9.67
N SER A 33 -23.81 8.40 10.07
CA SER A 33 -24.68 9.38 9.43
C SER A 33 -24.15 10.77 9.74
N ARG A 34 -24.20 11.68 8.77
CA ARG A 34 -23.70 13.07 8.91
C ARG A 34 -24.26 13.79 10.15
N ASP A 35 -25.42 13.36 10.64
CA ASP A 35 -26.16 13.97 11.73
C ASP A 35 -25.83 13.41 13.13
N SER A 36 -24.99 12.38 13.23
CA SER A 36 -24.49 11.87 14.52
C SER A 36 -23.10 12.43 14.83
N LEU A 37 -22.93 13.08 15.99
CA LEU A 37 -21.62 13.46 16.53
C LEU A 37 -20.67 12.26 16.52
N PRO A 38 -19.36 12.44 16.25
CA PRO A 38 -18.45 11.33 16.04
C PRO A 38 -18.41 10.45 17.29
N ALA A 39 -19.00 9.26 17.19
CA ALA A 39 -18.66 8.20 18.12
C ALA A 39 -17.19 7.88 17.85
N LYS A 40 -16.30 8.08 18.82
CA LYS A 40 -14.94 7.57 18.75
C LYS A 40 -15.07 6.05 18.55
N THR A 41 -14.87 5.58 17.33
CA THR A 41 -14.90 4.15 17.04
C THR A 41 -13.83 3.52 17.92
N ALA A 42 -14.24 2.67 18.85
CA ALA A 42 -13.31 2.05 19.78
C ALA A 42 -12.33 1.21 18.96
N ARG A 43 -11.03 1.41 19.19
CA ARG A 43 -9.94 0.65 18.59
C ARG A 43 -10.25 -0.84 18.74
N SER A 44 -10.46 -1.54 17.63
CA SER A 44 -10.96 -2.91 17.65
C SER A 44 -9.97 -3.86 16.98
N SER A 45 -9.63 -4.95 17.67
CA SER A 45 -8.88 -6.06 17.08
C SER A 45 -9.58 -6.66 15.86
N LEU A 46 -10.92 -6.57 15.78
CA LEU A 46 -11.68 -6.97 14.60
C LEU A 46 -11.36 -6.09 13.39
N GLN A 47 -11.23 -4.77 13.58
CA GLN A 47 -10.82 -3.85 12.50
C GLN A 47 -9.42 -4.20 12.02
N ALA A 48 -8.49 -4.50 12.92
CA ALA A 48 -7.15 -4.95 12.55
C ALA A 48 -7.18 -6.29 11.78
N MET A 49 -7.97 -7.26 12.22
CA MET A 49 -8.14 -8.53 11.49
C MET A 49 -8.75 -8.31 10.10
N LEU A 50 -9.70 -7.39 9.96
CA LEU A 50 -10.27 -7.01 8.67
C LEU A 50 -9.25 -6.32 7.77
N MET A 51 -8.40 -5.44 8.28
CA MET A 51 -7.32 -4.82 7.49
C MET A 51 -6.30 -5.85 6.98
N MET A 52 -6.05 -6.89 7.77
CA MET A 52 -5.07 -7.91 7.43
C MET A 52 -5.56 -8.84 6.32
N ASN A 53 -6.84 -9.20 6.35
CA ASN A 53 -7.36 -10.31 5.54
C ASN A 53 -8.51 -9.95 4.59
N SER A 54 -9.09 -8.74 4.66
CA SER A 54 -10.20 -8.37 3.77
C SER A 54 -9.73 -8.27 2.31
N GLN A 55 -10.54 -8.83 1.41
CA GLN A 55 -10.30 -8.72 -0.03
C GLN A 55 -10.30 -7.26 -0.50
N VAL A 56 -11.05 -6.39 0.17
CA VAL A 56 -11.06 -4.95 -0.11
C VAL A 56 -9.67 -4.35 0.02
N VAL A 57 -8.92 -4.72 1.07
CA VAL A 57 -7.56 -4.22 1.29
C VAL A 57 -6.58 -4.90 0.34
N LEU A 58 -6.69 -6.22 0.17
CA LEU A 58 -5.82 -6.98 -0.72
C LEU A 58 -5.90 -6.50 -2.17
N ASP A 59 -7.11 -6.20 -2.67
CA ASP A 59 -7.30 -5.66 -4.00
C ASP A 59 -6.83 -4.21 -4.13
N ARG A 60 -7.03 -3.40 -3.08
CA ARG A 60 -6.61 -1.98 -3.11
C ARG A 60 -5.10 -1.81 -3.10
N VAL A 61 -4.38 -2.77 -2.55
CA VAL A 61 -2.91 -2.80 -2.49
C VAL A 61 -2.28 -3.13 -3.84
N LYS A 62 -2.93 -3.97 -4.66
CA LYS A 62 -2.44 -4.37 -5.98
C LYS A 62 -2.14 -3.15 -6.84
N ALA A 63 -1.07 -3.20 -7.63
CA ALA A 63 -0.71 -2.16 -8.58
C ALA A 63 -1.56 -2.25 -9.86
N GLU A 64 -2.87 -2.12 -9.68
CA GLU A 64 -3.91 -2.18 -10.70
C GLU A 64 -5.03 -1.19 -10.35
N GLY A 65 -5.90 -0.87 -11.30
CA GLY A 65 -7.11 -0.09 -11.03
C GLY A 65 -6.85 1.31 -10.46
N ASN A 66 -5.78 1.98 -10.88
CA ASN A 66 -5.40 3.31 -10.40
C ASN A 66 -5.13 3.33 -8.88
N SER A 67 -4.52 2.26 -8.36
CA SER A 67 -4.07 2.22 -6.98
C SER A 67 -2.93 3.19 -6.70
N ARG A 68 -2.69 3.43 -5.40
CA ARG A 68 -1.58 4.31 -5.02
C ARG A 68 -0.25 3.73 -5.51
N VAL A 69 -0.08 2.42 -5.42
CA VAL A 69 1.11 1.73 -5.92
C VAL A 69 1.21 1.86 -7.43
N ASP A 70 0.10 1.63 -8.16
CA ASP A 70 0.02 1.79 -9.61
C ASP A 70 0.42 3.20 -10.06
N GLN A 71 -0.14 4.24 -9.42
CA GLN A 71 0.20 5.64 -9.69
C GLN A 71 1.68 5.97 -9.43
N LEU A 72 2.28 5.37 -8.39
CA LEU A 72 3.69 5.59 -8.07
C LEU A 72 4.60 4.91 -9.10
N LEU A 73 4.27 3.68 -9.50
CA LEU A 73 5.01 2.95 -10.52
C LEU A 73 4.86 3.59 -11.91
N GLY A 74 3.68 4.13 -12.24
CA GLY A 74 3.42 4.84 -13.49
C GLY A 74 4.21 6.15 -13.65
N ARG A 75 4.72 6.74 -12.57
CA ARG A 75 5.52 7.98 -12.57
C ARG A 75 7.03 7.75 -12.55
N LEU A 76 7.48 6.49 -12.66
CA LEU A 76 8.90 6.15 -12.62
C LEU A 76 9.73 6.86 -13.69
N GLU A 77 9.16 7.04 -14.88
CA GLU A 77 9.85 7.70 -15.98
C GLU A 77 10.06 9.20 -15.70
N ASP A 78 9.04 9.88 -15.15
CA ASP A 78 9.16 11.29 -14.75
C ASP A 78 10.20 11.45 -13.63
N ASP A 79 10.16 10.57 -12.62
CA ASP A 79 11.14 10.56 -11.53
C ASP A 79 12.57 10.33 -12.04
N ARG A 80 12.71 9.46 -13.04
CA ARG A 80 14.00 9.18 -13.68
C ARG A 80 14.59 10.43 -14.32
N ILE A 81 13.78 11.17 -15.07
CA ILE A 81 14.20 12.43 -15.73
C ILE A 81 14.65 13.44 -14.67
N VAL A 82 13.87 13.60 -13.58
CA VAL A 82 14.21 14.53 -12.49
C VAL A 82 15.54 14.15 -11.83
N ILE A 83 15.78 12.86 -11.59
CA ILE A 83 17.03 12.37 -11.00
C ILE A 83 18.21 12.67 -11.93
N GLU A 84 18.11 12.33 -13.22
CA GLU A 84 19.17 12.61 -14.19
C GLU A 84 19.50 14.11 -14.27
N GLN A 85 18.47 14.97 -14.31
CA GLN A 85 18.64 16.43 -14.30
C GLN A 85 19.32 16.92 -13.01
N SER A 86 18.92 16.38 -11.85
CA SER A 86 19.54 16.75 -10.57
C SER A 86 21.02 16.39 -10.51
N PHE A 87 21.41 15.23 -11.05
CA PHE A 87 22.80 14.76 -11.07
C PHE A 87 23.67 15.64 -11.98
N ARG A 88 23.18 15.94 -13.20
CA ARG A 88 23.85 16.86 -14.12
C ARG A 88 24.08 18.23 -13.49
N THR A 89 23.09 18.74 -12.76
CA THR A 89 23.16 20.08 -12.15
C THR A 89 24.05 20.10 -10.90
N ALA A 90 23.97 19.08 -10.05
CA ALA A 90 24.68 19.07 -8.77
C ALA A 90 26.16 18.69 -8.91
N ILE A 91 26.47 17.70 -9.74
CA ILE A 91 27.82 17.11 -9.83
C ILE A 91 28.38 17.06 -11.25
N GLY A 92 27.68 17.63 -12.25
CA GLY A 92 28.19 17.79 -13.61
C GLY A 92 28.34 16.49 -14.40
N ARG A 93 27.75 15.37 -13.93
CA ARG A 93 27.81 14.07 -14.59
C ARG A 93 26.47 13.35 -14.57
N GLU A 94 26.33 12.36 -15.44
CA GLU A 94 25.20 11.43 -15.41
C GLU A 94 25.32 10.44 -14.25
N PRO A 95 24.19 10.00 -13.67
CA PRO A 95 24.18 8.89 -12.73
C PRO A 95 24.50 7.58 -13.46
N SER A 96 25.29 6.72 -12.82
CA SER A 96 25.40 5.32 -13.25
C SER A 96 24.05 4.60 -13.09
N ALA A 97 23.87 3.47 -13.78
CA ALA A 97 22.64 2.68 -13.67
C ALA A 97 22.33 2.30 -12.20
N VAL A 98 23.35 1.88 -11.44
CA VAL A 98 23.19 1.49 -10.04
C VAL A 98 22.79 2.67 -9.16
N GLU A 99 23.39 3.84 -9.36
CA GLU A 99 23.03 5.05 -8.61
C GLU A 99 21.59 5.49 -8.91
N ARG A 100 21.21 5.46 -10.18
CA ARG A 100 19.87 5.83 -10.63
C ARG A 100 18.79 4.96 -10.00
N GLU A 101 18.93 3.63 -10.11
CA GLU A 101 17.95 2.70 -9.55
C GLU A 101 17.86 2.83 -8.02
N ARG A 102 18.99 3.00 -7.32
CA ARG A 102 19.00 3.20 -5.86
C ARG A 102 18.25 4.46 -5.43
N VAL A 103 18.42 5.57 -6.15
CA VAL A 103 17.73 6.83 -5.84
C VAL A 103 16.24 6.73 -6.17
N LEU A 104 15.89 6.07 -7.27
CA LEU A 104 14.50 5.79 -7.64
C LEU A 104 13.78 4.95 -6.58
N ASP A 105 14.35 3.80 -6.20
CA ASP A 105 13.74 2.88 -5.23
C ASP A 105 13.60 3.53 -3.86
N ARG A 106 14.61 4.30 -3.42
CA ARG A 106 14.53 5.11 -2.20
C ARG A 106 13.39 6.12 -2.28
N GLY A 107 13.24 6.82 -3.41
CA GLY A 107 12.17 7.78 -3.62
C GLY A 107 10.78 7.14 -3.57
N LEU A 108 10.61 5.94 -4.13
CA LEU A 108 9.35 5.18 -4.05
C LEU A 108 9.00 4.83 -2.61
N VAL A 109 9.96 4.30 -1.84
CA VAL A 109 9.77 3.97 -0.43
C VAL A 109 9.41 5.22 0.37
N GLU A 110 10.09 6.35 0.16
CA GLU A 110 9.72 7.57 0.86
C GLU A 110 8.30 8.04 0.52
N LYS A 111 7.92 8.01 -0.75
CA LYS A 111 6.57 8.43 -1.19
C LYS A 111 5.48 7.55 -0.60
N ILE A 112 5.67 6.24 -0.53
CA ILE A 112 4.64 5.33 0.02
C ILE A 112 4.50 5.48 1.54
N TYR A 113 5.61 5.68 2.25
CA TYR A 113 5.61 5.98 3.69
C TYR A 113 4.91 7.31 3.98
N LEU A 114 5.23 8.37 3.22
CA LEU A 114 4.59 9.67 3.37
C LEU A 114 3.09 9.59 3.05
N ALA A 115 2.71 8.83 2.03
CA ALA A 115 1.31 8.66 1.66
C ALA A 115 0.49 7.85 2.69
N THR A 116 1.12 6.94 3.45
CA THR A 116 0.41 6.02 4.34
C THR A 116 0.51 6.44 5.82
N LEU A 117 1.70 6.80 6.29
CA LEU A 117 1.98 7.11 7.69
C LEU A 117 2.21 8.61 7.93
N SER A 118 2.21 9.45 6.88
CA SER A 118 2.50 10.90 6.97
C SER A 118 3.86 11.23 7.59
N ARG A 119 4.83 10.31 7.50
CA ARG A 119 6.21 10.50 7.96
C ARG A 119 7.21 9.83 7.03
N ARG A 120 8.49 10.16 7.20
CA ARG A 120 9.59 9.48 6.50
C ARG A 120 9.92 8.13 7.16
N PRO A 121 10.40 7.15 6.39
CA PRO A 121 10.91 5.88 6.94
C PRO A 121 12.15 6.13 7.79
N LEU A 122 12.32 5.32 8.84
CA LEU A 122 13.57 5.24 9.59
C LEU A 122 14.66 4.53 8.77
N PRO A 123 15.96 4.68 9.09
CA PRO A 123 17.02 4.01 8.33
C PRO A 123 16.85 2.49 8.24
N ALA A 124 16.52 1.83 9.34
CA ALA A 124 16.27 0.38 9.34
C ALA A 124 15.02 -0.02 8.52
N GLU A 125 13.96 0.79 8.56
CA GLU A 125 12.75 0.57 7.75
C GLU A 125 13.03 0.73 6.26
N MET A 126 13.88 1.71 5.91
CA MET A 126 14.33 1.95 4.54
C MET A 126 15.10 0.75 4.00
N ASP A 127 16.05 0.22 4.76
CA ASP A 127 16.87 -0.91 4.29
C ASP A 127 16.02 -2.16 4.02
N ILE A 128 15.08 -2.48 4.92
CA ILE A 128 14.15 -3.60 4.74
C ILE A 128 13.25 -3.38 3.52
N ALA A 129 12.72 -2.17 3.35
CA ALA A 129 11.87 -1.83 2.21
C ALA A 129 12.64 -1.93 0.88
N LEU A 130 13.88 -1.44 0.83
CA LEU A 130 14.73 -1.54 -0.36
C LEU A 130 15.07 -3.01 -0.68
N SER A 131 15.32 -3.84 0.32
CA SER A 131 15.50 -5.29 0.12
C SER A 131 14.27 -5.94 -0.52
N ALA A 132 13.06 -5.54 -0.11
CA ALA A 132 11.82 -6.07 -0.69
C ALA A 132 11.60 -5.65 -2.16
N LEU A 133 12.08 -4.46 -2.55
CA LEU A 133 11.97 -3.95 -3.91
C LEU A 133 13.03 -4.53 -4.87
N HIS A 134 14.17 -5.01 -4.33
CA HIS A 134 15.33 -5.43 -5.11
C HIS A 134 15.03 -6.61 -6.04
N GLU A 135 14.20 -7.57 -5.62
CA GLU A 135 13.85 -8.71 -6.46
C GLU A 135 12.86 -8.32 -7.56
N ASN A 136 11.74 -7.70 -7.16
CA ASN A 136 10.67 -7.28 -8.07
C ASN A 136 9.93 -6.08 -7.48
N ARG A 137 9.97 -4.94 -8.19
CA ARG A 137 9.36 -3.68 -7.73
C ARG A 137 7.85 -3.76 -7.49
N LYS A 138 7.10 -4.35 -8.44
CA LYS A 138 5.63 -4.42 -8.36
C LYS A 138 5.17 -5.17 -7.10
N PRO A 139 5.48 -6.47 -6.94
CA PRO A 139 5.08 -7.21 -5.74
C PRO A 139 5.76 -6.69 -4.47
N GLY A 140 7.00 -6.18 -4.55
CA GLY A 140 7.68 -5.56 -3.41
C GLY A 140 6.92 -4.35 -2.87
N MET A 141 6.43 -3.48 -3.76
CA MET A 141 5.65 -2.30 -3.39
C MET A 141 4.23 -2.66 -2.91
N GLU A 142 3.59 -3.66 -3.51
CA GLU A 142 2.31 -4.19 -3.03
C GLU A 142 2.45 -4.73 -1.59
N ASN A 143 3.43 -5.61 -1.36
CA ASN A 143 3.72 -6.16 -0.03
C ASN A 143 4.08 -5.06 0.98
N LEU A 144 4.86 -4.06 0.56
CA LEU A 144 5.19 -2.92 1.42
C LEU A 144 3.96 -2.11 1.79
N GLN A 145 3.08 -1.80 0.84
CA GLN A 145 1.82 -1.09 1.12
C GLN A 145 0.94 -1.88 2.10
N TRP A 146 0.80 -3.20 1.89
CA TRP A 146 0.05 -4.06 2.80
C TRP A 146 0.66 -4.09 4.20
N ALA A 147 1.99 -4.20 4.31
CA ALA A 147 2.69 -4.18 5.59
C ALA A 147 2.52 -2.86 6.33
N LEU A 148 2.52 -1.72 5.62
CA LEU A 148 2.29 -0.40 6.21
C LEU A 148 0.86 -0.25 6.74
N LEU A 149 -0.15 -0.73 5.99
CA LEU A 149 -1.56 -0.70 6.42
C LEU A 149 -1.82 -1.61 7.63
N ASN A 150 -1.01 -2.66 7.81
CA ASN A 150 -1.10 -3.57 8.94
C ASN A 150 -0.15 -3.23 10.09
N LYS A 151 0.59 -2.12 9.98
CA LYS A 151 1.49 -1.69 11.05
C LYS A 151 0.66 -1.20 12.24
N PRO A 152 1.07 -1.50 13.50
CA PRO A 152 0.41 -0.97 14.69
C PRO A 152 0.27 0.56 14.65
N GLU A 153 1.28 1.23 14.13
CA GLU A 153 1.28 2.68 13.96
C GLU A 153 0.14 3.17 13.04
N PHE A 154 -0.23 2.40 12.00
CA PHE A 154 -1.37 2.74 11.17
C PHE A 154 -2.67 2.42 11.91
N LEU A 155 -2.81 1.18 12.37
CA LEU A 155 -4.04 0.63 12.98
C LEU A 155 -4.48 1.35 14.27
N PHE A 156 -3.57 2.00 15.00
CA PHE A 156 -3.88 2.66 16.27
C PHE A 156 -3.88 4.18 16.20
N ASN A 157 -3.31 4.78 15.14
CA ASN A 157 -3.23 6.24 14.98
C ASN A 157 -4.18 6.80 13.92
N TYR A 158 -4.75 5.96 13.05
CA TYR A 158 -5.65 6.34 11.96
C TYR A 158 -6.90 5.46 11.96
#